data_AF-S4PG14-F1
#
_entry.id   AF-S4PG14-F1
#
_cell.length_a   1.000
_cell.length_b   1.000
_cell.length_c   1.000
_cell.angle_alpha   90.00
_cell.angle_beta   90.00
_cell.angle_gamma   90.00
#
_symmetry.space_group_name_H-M   'P 1'
#
loop_
_entity.id
_entity.type
_entity.pdbx_description
1 polymer ?
#
loop_
_entity_poly.entity_id
_entity_poly.type
_entity_poly.pdbx_seq_one_letter_code
_entity_poly.pdbx_strand_id
1 'polypeptide(L)'
;MHGCMFIDKTREGAVYQETREVVTINEWTDRIYQNTMQEHIITNVVSGRKMRIQKYNFPDTVIWNPWAEFAKEIPDFGDDEFPNMVCVEAGRVAA
;
A
#
# COMPACT_ATOMS: atom_id res chain seq x y z
N MET A 1 -9.99 2.31 -3.30
CA MET A 1 -10.18 1.11 -2.46
C MET A 1 -11.28 1.31 -1.43
N HIS A 2 -12.13 2.33 -1.58
CA HIS A 2 -13.28 2.57 -0.73
C HIS A 2 -14.15 1.31 -0.60
N GLY A 3 -14.59 1.02 0.63
CA GLY A 3 -15.43 -0.12 0.97
C GLY A 3 -14.69 -1.45 1.13
N CYS A 4 -13.42 -1.56 0.69
CA CYS A 4 -12.62 -2.78 0.89
C CYS A 4 -12.26 -2.96 2.37
N MET A 5 -12.29 -4.22 2.81
CA MET A 5 -11.66 -4.60 4.08
C MET A 5 -10.14 -4.67 3.91
N PHE A 6 -9.39 -4.31 4.95
CA PHE A 6 -7.95 -4.50 4.97
C PHE A 6 -7.45 -4.96 6.34
N ILE A 7 -6.38 -5.76 6.31
CA ILE A 7 -5.59 -6.16 7.49
C ILE A 7 -4.45 -5.15 7.63
N ASP A 8 -4.31 -4.50 8.78
CA ASP A 8 -3.21 -3.57 9.06
C ASP A 8 -2.15 -4.25 9.94
N LYS A 9 -1.03 -4.64 9.34
CA LYS A 9 0.07 -5.32 10.07
C LYS A 9 0.78 -4.39 11.04
N THR A 10 0.65 -3.07 10.86
CA THR A 10 1.20 -2.06 11.80
C THR A 10 0.33 -1.87 13.05
N ARG A 11 -0.83 -2.55 13.10
CA ARG A 11 -1.81 -2.52 14.19
C ARG A 11 -2.18 -3.94 14.60
N GLU A 12 -1.17 -4.78 14.79
CA GLU A 12 -1.33 -6.17 15.28
C GLU A 12 -2.24 -7.04 14.40
N GLY A 13 -2.33 -6.73 13.10
CA GLY A 13 -3.20 -7.45 12.16
C GLY A 13 -4.69 -7.14 12.33
N ALA A 14 -5.04 -6.04 12.99
CA ALA A 14 -6.41 -5.58 13.11
C ALA A 14 -7.05 -5.33 11.73
N VAL A 15 -8.35 -5.64 11.64
CA VAL A 15 -9.12 -5.52 10.40
C VAL A 15 -9.96 -4.25 10.43
N TYR A 16 -9.87 -3.48 9.35
CA TYR A 16 -10.60 -2.23 9.16
C TYR A 16 -11.30 -2.21 7.81
N GLN A 17 -12.24 -1.27 7.65
CA GLN A 17 -12.82 -0.94 6.35
C GLN A 17 -12.25 0.40 5.87
N GLU A 18 -11.82 0.45 4.62
CA GLU A 18 -11.37 1.71 4.00
C GLU A 18 -12.57 2.59 3.68
N THR A 19 -12.73 3.66 4.44
CA THR A 19 -13.83 4.61 4.27
C THR A 19 -13.46 5.78 3.36
N ARG A 20 -12.18 5.96 3.05
CA ARG A 20 -11.70 7.04 2.17
C ARG A 20 -11.94 6.68 0.71
N GLU A 21 -12.27 7.68 -0.10
CA GLU A 21 -12.33 7.55 -1.56
C GLU A 21 -10.96 7.19 -2.16
N VAL A 22 -9.92 7.83 -1.64
CA VAL A 22 -8.52 7.65 -2.06
C VAL A 22 -7.68 7.25 -0.86
N VAL A 23 -6.91 6.17 -1.03
CA VAL A 23 -5.92 5.75 -0.04
C VAL A 23 -4.75 6.73 -0.08
N THR A 24 -4.44 7.36 1.06
CA THR A 24 -3.27 8.22 1.24
C THR A 24 -2.32 7.59 2.24
N ILE A 25 -1.02 7.65 1.95
CA ILE A 25 0.07 7.23 2.84
C ILE A 25 0.56 8.48 3.59
N ASN A 26 0.47 8.49 4.90
CA ASN A 26 0.93 9.58 5.76
C ASN A 26 1.55 9.08 7.08
N GLU A 27 1.80 7.78 7.15
CA GLU A 27 2.35 7.06 8.31
C GLU A 27 2.96 5.74 7.83
N TRP A 28 3.66 5.05 8.73
CA TRP A 28 4.06 3.67 8.52
C TRP A 28 2.86 2.82 8.12
N THR A 29 2.93 2.22 6.94
CA THR A 29 1.80 1.52 6.32
C THR A 29 2.25 0.13 5.87
N ASP A 30 1.54 -0.89 6.33
CA ASP A 30 1.65 -2.26 5.83
C ASP A 30 0.25 -2.89 5.85
N ARG A 31 -0.51 -2.65 4.77
CA ARG A 31 -1.94 -2.96 4.69
C ARG A 31 -2.23 -3.93 3.56
N ILE A 32 -2.91 -5.03 3.88
CA ILE A 32 -3.42 -6.00 2.88
C ILE A 32 -4.88 -5.70 2.62
N TYR A 33 -5.19 -5.06 1.49
CA TYR A 33 -6.57 -4.85 1.06
C TYR A 33 -7.10 -6.10 0.37
N GLN A 34 -8.27 -6.55 0.78
CA GLN A 34 -8.89 -7.80 0.34
C GLN A 34 -9.88 -7.56 -0.81
N ASN A 35 -9.93 -8.50 -1.75
CA ASN A 35 -10.92 -8.52 -2.86
C ASN A 35 -10.99 -7.18 -3.63
N THR A 36 -9.84 -6.59 -3.93
CA THR A 36 -9.76 -5.29 -4.59
C THR A 36 -9.94 -5.41 -6.10
N MET A 37 -10.39 -4.32 -6.73
CA MET A 37 -10.53 -4.23 -8.19
C MET A 37 -9.23 -4.56 -8.93
N GLN A 38 -9.34 -5.03 -10.17
CA GLN A 38 -8.19 -5.41 -11.00
C GLN A 38 -7.31 -4.23 -11.40
N GLU A 39 -7.86 -3.02 -11.45
CA GLU A 39 -7.13 -1.81 -11.82
C GLU A 39 -6.95 -0.88 -10.63
N HIS A 40 -5.72 -0.39 -10.45
CA HIS A 40 -5.37 0.67 -9.51
C HIS A 40 -4.68 1.82 -10.21
N ILE A 41 -5.07 3.05 -9.86
CA ILE A 41 -4.44 4.27 -10.35
C ILE A 41 -3.69 4.93 -9.19
N ILE A 42 -2.39 5.07 -9.34
CA ILE A 42 -1.53 5.81 -8.42
C ILE A 42 -1.34 7.21 -9.01
N THR A 43 -1.70 8.22 -8.24
CA THR A 43 -1.55 9.63 -8.59
C THR A 43 -0.32 10.24 -7.92
N ASN A 44 0.09 11.44 -8.35
CA ASN A 44 1.24 12.16 -7.80
C ASN A 44 2.57 11.40 -7.93
N VAL A 45 2.70 10.59 -8.98
CA VAL A 45 3.99 10.01 -9.39
C VAL A 45 4.86 11.13 -9.99
N VAL A 46 6.17 10.89 -10.11
CA VAL A 46 7.18 11.82 -10.64
C VAL A 46 6.64 12.72 -11.77
N SER A 47 6.72 14.04 -11.54
CA SER A 47 6.23 15.08 -12.44
C SER A 47 4.71 15.14 -12.60
N GLY A 48 3.94 14.75 -11.56
CA GLY A 48 2.46 14.80 -11.58
C GLY A 48 1.82 13.72 -12.45
N ARG A 49 2.60 12.70 -12.85
CA ARG A 49 2.11 11.60 -13.67
C ARG A 49 1.21 10.67 -12.88
N LYS A 50 0.46 9.84 -13.62
CA LYS A 50 -0.30 8.72 -13.07
C LYS A 50 0.37 7.42 -13.50
N MET A 51 0.39 6.45 -12.60
CA MET A 51 0.78 5.07 -12.89
C MET A 51 -0.46 4.19 -12.76
N ARG A 52 -0.62 3.26 -13.70
CA ARG A 52 -1.69 2.26 -13.65
C ARG A 52 -1.08 0.90 -13.36
N ILE A 53 -1.65 0.20 -12.39
CA ILE A 53 -1.39 -1.21 -12.11
C ILE A 53 -2.63 -1.99 -12.51
N GLN A 54 -2.42 -3.05 -13.30
CA GLN A 54 -3.48 -3.99 -13.67
C GLN A 54 -3.06 -5.38 -13.21
N LYS A 55 -3.88 -6.00 -12.37
CA LYS A 55 -3.64 -7.31 -11.78
C LYS A 55 -4.64 -8.34 -12.28
N TYR A 56 -4.16 -9.58 -12.45
CA TYR A 56 -4.95 -10.72 -12.91
C TYR A 56 -4.76 -11.88 -11.95
N ASN A 57 -5.86 -12.57 -11.60
CA ASN A 57 -5.87 -13.70 -10.64
C ASN A 57 -5.33 -13.42 -9.23
N PHE A 58 -5.08 -12.15 -8.91
CA PHE A 58 -4.68 -11.68 -7.60
C PHE A 58 -5.85 -10.93 -6.95
N PRO A 59 -6.53 -11.51 -5.93
CA PRO A 59 -7.65 -10.87 -5.29
C PRO A 59 -7.23 -9.70 -4.40
N ASP A 60 -6.01 -9.71 -3.87
CA ASP A 60 -5.57 -8.76 -2.85
C ASP A 60 -4.66 -7.68 -3.43
N THR A 61 -4.47 -6.61 -2.67
CA THR A 61 -3.44 -5.60 -2.95
C THR A 61 -2.78 -5.17 -1.65
N VAL A 62 -1.47 -5.32 -1.57
CA VAL A 62 -0.68 -4.81 -0.45
C VAL A 62 -0.27 -3.38 -0.76
N ILE A 63 -0.42 -2.52 0.23
CA ILE A 63 0.07 -1.15 0.22
C ILE A 63 1.08 -1.02 1.34
N TRP A 64 2.32 -0.66 0.99
CA TRP A 64 3.42 -0.62 1.94
C TRP A 64 4.32 0.62 1.79
N ASN A 65 4.70 1.20 2.92
CA ASN A 65 5.76 2.20 3.06
C ASN A 65 6.32 2.10 4.50
N PRO A 66 7.65 2.00 4.69
CA PRO A 66 8.26 1.76 5.99
C PRO A 66 8.24 3.00 6.90
N TRP A 67 8.08 4.20 6.33
CA TRP A 67 8.23 5.46 7.04
C TRP A 67 9.63 5.64 7.67
N ALA A 68 9.84 6.79 8.32
CA ALA A 68 11.18 7.22 8.73
C ALA A 68 11.84 6.33 9.81
N GLU A 69 11.05 5.69 10.67
CA GLU A 69 11.59 4.87 11.76
C GLU A 69 12.09 3.53 11.22
N PHE A 70 11.25 2.81 10.47
CA PHE A 70 11.59 1.49 9.96
C PHE A 70 12.48 1.53 8.70
N ALA A 71 12.53 2.65 7.96
CA ALA A 71 13.46 2.79 6.84
C ALA A 71 14.92 2.57 7.29
N LYS A 72 15.28 3.09 8.47
CA LYS A 72 16.63 2.98 9.06
C LYS A 72 17.01 1.57 9.48
N GLU A 73 16.02 0.68 9.60
CA GLU A 73 16.22 -0.70 10.01
C GLU A 73 16.47 -1.64 8.83
N ILE A 74 16.28 -1.16 7.59
CA ILE A 74 16.42 -1.93 6.36
C ILE A 74 17.85 -1.73 5.81
N PRO A 75 18.76 -2.71 5.92
CA PRO A 75 20.18 -2.47 5.64
C PRO A 75 20.52 -2.10 4.19
N ASP A 76 19.63 -2.44 3.25
CA ASP A 76 19.75 -2.18 1.81
C ASP A 76 18.85 -1.02 1.33
N PHE A 77 18.33 -0.20 2.25
CA PHE A 77 17.47 0.93 1.95
C PHE A 77 17.98 2.19 2.66
N GLY A 78 17.98 3.33 1.97
CA GLY A 78 18.44 4.59 2.55
C GLY A 78 17.44 5.17 3.56
N ASP A 79 17.95 5.74 4.66
CA ASP A 79 17.17 6.34 5.75
C ASP A 79 16.09 7.36 5.26
N ASP A 80 16.36 8.07 4.15
CA ASP A 80 15.53 9.11 3.57
C ASP A 80 14.88 8.74 2.22
N GLU A 81 14.91 7.46 1.83
CA GLU A 81 14.34 7.00 0.56
C GLU A 81 12.82 6.76 0.62
N PHE A 82 12.26 6.54 1.83
CA PHE A 82 10.83 6.24 2.02
C PHE A 82 9.85 7.27 1.42
N PRO A 83 10.11 8.61 1.40
CA PRO A 83 9.18 9.57 0.83
C PRO A 83 9.05 9.45 -0.70
N ASN A 84 10.03 8.82 -1.35
CA ASN A 84 10.12 8.74 -2.81
C ASN A 84 9.57 7.42 -3.37
N MET A 85 8.96 6.58 -2.51
CA MET A 85 8.46 5.28 -2.92
C MET A 85 7.10 4.95 -2.27
N VAL A 86 6.37 4.07 -2.91
CA VAL A 86 5.23 3.34 -2.33
C VAL A 86 5.17 1.97 -3.00
N CYS A 87 5.04 0.92 -2.21
CA CYS A 87 4.78 -0.41 -2.74
C CYS A 87 3.27 -0.59 -2.93
N VAL A 88 2.89 -1.00 -4.14
CA VAL A 88 1.52 -1.38 -4.49
C VAL A 88 1.60 -2.75 -5.16
N GLU A 89 1.34 -3.80 -4.40
CA GLU A 89 1.69 -5.16 -4.78
C GLU A 89 0.42 -5.97 -5.01
N ALA A 90 0.32 -6.60 -6.19
CA ALA A 90 -0.75 -7.53 -6.48
C ALA A 90 -0.43 -8.91 -5.89
N GLY A 91 -1.37 -9.52 -5.17
CA GLY A 91 -1.15 -10.84 -4.60
C GLY A 91 -2.42 -11.60 -4.21
N ARG A 92 -2.19 -12.81 -3.69
CA ARG A 92 -3.14 -13.58 -2.87
C ARG A 92 -2.42 -13.80 -1.55
N VAL A 93 -2.75 -12.98 -0.57
CA VAL A 93 -1.96 -12.82 0.66
C VAL A 93 -2.85 -12.97 1.88
N ALA A 94 -4.08 -12.46 1.83
CA ALA A 94 -5.06 -12.75 2.86
C ALA A 94 -5.42 -14.24 2.82
N ALA A 95 -5.49 -14.86 3.99
CA ALA A 95 -5.84 -16.27 4.17
C ALA A 95 -7.28 -16.56 3.74
#